data_AF-A0A849BIY6-F1
#
_entry.id   AF-A0A849BIY6-F1
#
_cell.length_a   1.000
_cell.length_b   1.000
_cell.length_c   1.000
_cell.angle_alpha   90.00
_cell.angle_beta   90.00
_cell.angle_gamma   90.00
#
_symmetry.space_group_name_H-M   'P 1'
#
loop_
_entity.id
_entity.type
_entity.pdbx_description
1 polymer ?
#
loop_
_entity_poly.entity_id
_entity_poly.type
_entity_poly.pdbx_seq_one_letter_code
_entity_poly.pdbx_strand_id
1 'polypeptide(L)'
;MTTLPYGAKPILDARLNGKRPADLVIVSLVGALDEVNPVVLANPDRDYDWRWMRGLKACVFAKPGIRFAPTLIGIGRFAPEWLGLWDVESHEGADCIVHIKPDSLDKRRFEASDYAAIYWPWTQYENKQFRGTDETD
;
A
#
# COMPACT_ATOMS: atom_id res chain seq x y z
N MET A 1 3.86 -9.18 -20.14
CA MET A 1 4.13 -9.87 -18.86
C MET A 1 3.85 -8.88 -17.75
N THR A 2 3.07 -9.28 -16.74
CA THR A 2 2.77 -8.40 -15.61
C THR A 2 3.91 -8.49 -14.59
N THR A 3 4.57 -7.37 -14.31
CA THR A 3 5.75 -7.33 -13.44
C THR A 3 5.31 -7.33 -11.97
N LEU A 4 5.92 -8.18 -11.15
CA LEU A 4 5.75 -8.14 -9.70
C LEU A 4 6.82 -7.26 -9.07
N PRO A 5 6.53 -6.53 -7.98
CA PRO A 5 7.56 -5.86 -7.22
C PRO A 5 8.45 -6.88 -6.49
N TYR A 6 9.66 -6.46 -6.13
CA TYR A 6 10.61 -7.34 -5.46
C TYR A 6 10.07 -7.75 -4.08
N GLY A 7 10.18 -9.02 -3.73
CA GLY A 7 9.63 -9.57 -2.48
C GLY A 7 8.15 -10.00 -2.55
N ALA A 8 7.41 -9.65 -3.62
CA ALA A 8 6.00 -10.03 -3.73
C ALA A 8 5.78 -11.51 -4.10
N LYS A 9 6.73 -12.15 -4.77
CA LYS A 9 6.59 -13.53 -5.28
C LYS A 9 6.28 -14.55 -4.17
N PRO A 10 7.01 -14.61 -3.04
CA PRO A 10 6.69 -15.54 -1.95
C PRO A 10 5.28 -15.34 -1.37
N ILE A 11 4.81 -14.09 -1.29
CA ILE A 11 3.46 -13.76 -0.81
C ILE A 11 2.41 -14.28 -1.79
N LEU A 12 2.60 -14.03 -3.08
CA LEU A 12 1.72 -14.55 -4.13
C LEU A 12 1.68 -16.08 -4.12
N ASP A 13 2.83 -16.74 -4.07
CA ASP A 13 2.93 -18.20 -4.05
C ASP A 13 2.23 -18.78 -2.80
N ALA A 14 2.38 -18.15 -1.63
CA ALA A 14 1.66 -18.56 -0.42
C ALA A 14 0.13 -18.42 -0.59
N ARG A 15 -0.33 -17.35 -1.23
CA ARG A 15 -1.75 -17.12 -1.52
C ARG A 15 -2.35 -18.11 -2.49
N LEU A 16 -1.60 -18.50 -3.52
CA LEU A 16 -2.01 -19.56 -4.45
C LEU A 16 -2.21 -20.90 -3.75
N ASN A 17 -1.54 -21.11 -2.61
CA ASN A 17 -1.71 -22.27 -1.74
C ASN A 17 -2.77 -22.07 -0.64
N GLY A 18 -3.63 -21.05 -0.75
CA GLY A 18 -4.70 -20.77 0.20
C GLY A 18 -4.25 -20.15 1.53
N LYS A 19 -2.98 -19.72 1.64
CA LYS A 19 -2.47 -19.05 2.83
C LYS A 19 -2.65 -17.53 2.72
N ARG A 20 -2.83 -16.85 3.86
CA ARG A 20 -2.88 -15.39 3.94
C ARG A 20 -1.78 -14.92 4.90
N PRO A 21 -0.97 -13.92 4.53
CA PRO A 21 -0.13 -13.22 5.50
C PRO A 21 -1.00 -12.78 6.69
N ALA A 22 -0.58 -13.13 7.90
CA ALA A 22 -1.28 -12.72 9.12
C ALA A 22 -1.15 -11.21 9.35
N ASP A 23 -0.05 -10.64 8.90
CA ASP A 23 0.37 -9.29 9.22
C ASP A 23 0.24 -8.32 8.04
N LEU A 24 0.38 -7.03 8.36
CA LEU A 24 0.47 -5.93 7.42
C LEU A 24 1.63 -6.15 6.43
N VAL A 25 1.37 -5.97 5.13
CA VAL A 25 2.42 -5.94 4.10
C VAL A 25 2.92 -4.51 3.93
N ILE A 26 4.22 -4.30 4.06
CA ILE A 26 4.85 -3.00 3.82
C ILE A 26 5.25 -2.92 2.35
N VAL A 27 4.78 -1.89 1.66
CA VAL A 27 5.19 -1.57 0.29
C VAL A 27 6.13 -0.38 0.36
N SER A 28 7.44 -0.64 0.29
CA SER A 28 8.44 0.42 0.37
C SER A 28 8.73 1.02 -1.00
N LEU A 29 8.59 2.35 -1.08
CA LEU A 29 9.07 3.17 -2.19
C LEU A 29 10.40 3.86 -1.87
N VAL A 30 10.90 3.69 -0.64
CA VAL A 30 12.13 4.34 -0.12
C VAL A 30 13.35 3.42 -0.08
N GLY A 31 13.20 2.17 -0.54
CA GLY A 31 14.26 1.16 -0.56
C GLY A 31 14.08 0.09 0.50
N ALA A 32 15.14 -0.66 0.79
CA ALA A 32 15.08 -1.71 1.80
C ALA A 32 14.77 -1.13 3.19
N LEU A 33 13.91 -1.82 3.94
CA LEU A 33 13.53 -1.50 5.30
C LEU A 33 13.80 -2.72 6.19
N ASP A 34 14.23 -2.48 7.42
CA ASP A 34 14.43 -3.53 8.42
C ASP A 34 13.17 -3.64 9.29
N GLU A 35 12.20 -4.38 8.78
CA GLU A 35 10.87 -4.50 9.37
C GLU A 35 10.55 -5.97 9.61
N VAL A 36 9.89 -6.27 10.72
CA VAL A 36 9.40 -7.63 11.03
C VAL A 36 8.32 -8.05 10.04
N ASN A 37 7.53 -7.07 9.57
CA ASN A 37 6.47 -7.26 8.58
C ASN A 37 7.04 -7.65 7.21
N PRO A 38 6.29 -8.41 6.39
CA PRO A 38 6.67 -8.66 5.01
C PRO A 38 6.86 -7.36 4.23
N VAL A 39 8.08 -7.11 3.75
CA VAL A 39 8.44 -5.93 2.94
C VAL A 39 8.49 -6.28 1.46
N VAL A 40 7.86 -5.44 0.64
CA VAL A 40 7.89 -5.49 -0.82
C VAL A 40 8.46 -4.17 -1.34
N LEU A 41 9.45 -4.26 -2.23
CA LEU A 41 10.12 -3.09 -2.80
C LEU A 41 9.54 -2.77 -4.17
N ALA A 42 9.04 -1.55 -4.33
CA ALA A 42 8.49 -1.05 -5.58
C ALA A 42 9.20 0.22 -6.02
N ASN A 43 9.53 0.29 -7.31
CA ASN A 43 9.98 1.53 -7.92
C ASN A 43 8.75 2.40 -8.24
N PRO A 44 8.65 3.64 -7.71
CA PRO A 44 7.49 4.51 -7.94
C PRO A 44 7.25 4.88 -9.41
N ASP A 45 8.25 4.73 -10.28
CA ASP A 45 8.17 5.02 -11.72
C ASP A 45 7.82 3.79 -12.57
N ARG A 46 7.47 2.66 -11.94
CA ARG A 46 7.10 1.42 -12.63
C ARG A 46 5.71 0.95 -12.26
N ASP A 47 5.01 0.43 -13.27
CA ASP A 47 3.74 -0.26 -13.07
C ASP A 47 3.97 -1.72 -12.67
N TYR A 48 3.20 -2.16 -11.69
CA TYR A 48 3.24 -3.53 -11.17
C TYR A 48 1.85 -4.18 -11.17
N ASP A 49 1.83 -5.51 -11.16
CA ASP A 49 0.62 -6.26 -10.87
C ASP A 49 0.34 -6.26 -9.37
N TRP A 50 -0.73 -5.60 -8.96
CA TRP A 50 -1.16 -5.52 -7.56
C TRP A 50 -2.35 -6.44 -7.25
N ARG A 51 -2.80 -7.29 -8.19
CA ARG A 51 -3.95 -8.20 -7.96
C ARG A 51 -3.77 -9.12 -6.75
N TRP A 52 -2.52 -9.44 -6.41
CA TRP A 52 -2.17 -10.28 -5.25
C TRP A 52 -2.45 -9.60 -3.90
N MET A 53 -2.64 -8.28 -3.88
CA MET A 53 -2.97 -7.50 -2.67
C MET A 53 -4.43 -7.61 -2.24
N ARG A 54 -5.29 -8.23 -3.06
CA ARG A 54 -6.73 -8.36 -2.77
C ARG A 54 -6.96 -8.98 -1.39
N GLY A 55 -7.69 -8.27 -0.53
CA GLY A 55 -7.97 -8.71 0.83
C GLY A 55 -6.74 -8.82 1.74
N LEU A 56 -5.64 -8.13 1.45
CA LEU A 56 -4.53 -7.94 2.39
C LEU A 56 -4.59 -6.55 3.02
N LYS A 57 -4.01 -6.40 4.20
CA LYS A 57 -3.67 -5.09 4.75
C LYS A 57 -2.33 -4.66 4.18
N ALA A 58 -2.22 -3.40 3.78
CA ALA A 58 -1.01 -2.86 3.22
C ALA A 58 -0.73 -1.43 3.71
N CYS A 59 0.53 -1.09 3.90
CA CYS A 59 0.95 0.29 4.14
C CYS A 59 2.06 0.66 3.15
N VAL A 60 1.85 1.72 2.39
CA VAL A 60 2.85 2.24 1.45
C VAL A 60 3.76 3.20 2.20
N PHE A 61 5.06 2.88 2.25
CA PHE A 61 6.07 3.72 2.87
C PHE A 61 6.67 4.63 1.79
N ALA A 62 6.53 5.93 1.98
CA ALA A 62 7.00 6.96 1.08
C ALA A 62 7.66 8.09 1.87
N LYS A 63 8.22 9.06 1.14
CA LYS A 63 8.74 10.31 1.70
C LYS A 63 8.43 11.48 0.76
N PRO A 64 8.54 12.74 1.21
CA PRO A 64 8.37 13.90 0.36
C PRO A 64 9.18 13.79 -0.95
N GLY A 65 8.55 14.14 -2.08
CA GLY A 65 9.14 14.06 -3.41
C GLY A 65 8.99 12.70 -4.12
N ILE A 66 8.55 11.64 -3.43
CA ILE A 66 8.24 10.36 -4.09
C ILE A 66 6.83 10.37 -4.67
N ARG A 67 6.70 9.90 -5.92
CA ARG A 67 5.41 9.74 -6.60
C ARG A 67 4.67 8.47 -6.12
N PHE A 68 4.04 8.53 -4.94
CA PHE A 68 3.39 7.37 -4.32
C PHE A 68 1.95 7.11 -4.80
N ALA A 69 1.24 8.13 -5.30
CA ALA A 69 -0.19 8.02 -5.64
C ALA A 69 -0.52 6.91 -6.68
N PRO A 70 0.27 6.69 -7.76
CA PRO A 70 0.04 5.59 -8.68
C PRO A 70 0.09 4.21 -8.02
N THR A 71 1.02 4.02 -7.06
CA THR A 71 1.13 2.78 -6.29
C THR A 71 -0.12 2.55 -5.44
N LEU A 72 -0.57 3.57 -4.70
CA LEU A 72 -1.77 3.47 -3.88
C LEU A 72 -3.02 3.16 -4.72
N ILE A 73 -3.23 3.86 -5.83
CA ILE A 73 -4.33 3.59 -6.76
C ILE A 73 -4.23 2.17 -7.34
N GLY A 74 -3.01 1.78 -7.75
CA GLY A 74 -2.72 0.47 -8.30
C GLY A 74 -3.09 -0.66 -7.35
N ILE A 75 -2.84 -0.50 -6.04
CA ILE A 75 -3.21 -1.43 -4.98
C ILE A 75 -4.71 -1.33 -4.68
N GLY A 76 -5.22 -0.14 -4.37
CA GLY A 76 -6.56 0.09 -3.86
C GLY A 76 -7.68 -0.34 -4.82
N ARG A 77 -7.47 -0.22 -6.14
CA ARG A 77 -8.46 -0.69 -7.14
C ARG A 77 -8.72 -2.21 -7.10
N PHE A 78 -7.84 -2.98 -6.46
CA PHE A 78 -8.01 -4.43 -6.28
C PHE A 78 -8.55 -4.83 -4.91
N ALA A 79 -9.14 -3.88 -4.18
CA ALA A 79 -9.82 -4.09 -2.90
C ALA A 79 -8.91 -4.79 -1.86
N PRO A 80 -7.82 -4.14 -1.40
CA PRO A 80 -7.16 -4.54 -0.17
C PRO A 80 -8.16 -4.49 0.99
N GLU A 81 -7.87 -5.21 2.07
CA GLU A 81 -8.67 -5.12 3.31
C GLU A 81 -8.48 -3.74 3.96
N TRP A 82 -7.25 -3.23 3.94
CA TRP A 82 -6.90 -1.90 4.44
C TRP A 82 -5.69 -1.39 3.66
N LEU A 83 -5.63 -0.08 3.43
CA LEU A 83 -4.54 0.58 2.74
C LEU A 83 -4.16 1.86 3.50
N GLY A 84 -2.92 1.91 3.99
CA GLY A 84 -2.33 3.09 4.60
C GLY A 84 -1.23 3.70 3.72
N LEU A 85 -0.94 4.97 3.98
CA LEU A 85 0.26 5.68 3.56
C LEU A 85 1.02 6.07 4.82
N TRP A 86 2.34 5.84 4.83
CA TRP A 86 3.24 6.25 5.89
C TRP A 86 4.36 7.11 5.30
N ASP A 87 4.50 8.32 5.81
CA ASP A 87 5.65 9.18 5.55
C ASP A 87 6.77 8.84 6.53
N VAL A 88 7.83 8.24 6.02
CA VAL A 88 8.97 7.79 6.84
C VAL A 88 9.80 8.95 7.40
N GLU A 89 9.71 10.16 6.82
CA GLU A 89 10.47 11.32 7.29
C GLU A 89 9.73 12.07 8.39
N SER A 90 8.43 12.32 8.22
CA SER A 90 7.62 13.04 9.21
C SER A 90 7.06 12.13 10.30
N HIS A 91 7.08 10.80 10.10
CA HIS A 91 6.43 9.82 10.96
C HIS A 91 4.93 10.07 11.13
N GLU A 92 4.29 10.46 10.03
CA GLU A 92 2.85 10.66 9.93
C GLU A 92 2.26 9.71 8.90
N GLY A 93 1.07 9.19 9.19
CA GLY A 93 0.34 8.35 8.27
C GLY A 93 -1.05 8.84 7.97
N ALA A 94 -1.68 8.15 7.02
CA ALA A 94 -3.04 8.36 6.63
C ALA A 94 -3.67 7.06 6.12
N ASP A 95 -4.95 6.89 6.41
CA ASP A 95 -5.76 5.90 5.69
C ASP A 95 -5.94 6.37 4.26
N CYS A 96 -5.79 5.46 3.31
CA CYS A 96 -5.98 5.72 1.89
C CYS A 96 -7.19 4.98 1.36
N ILE A 97 -8.16 5.74 0.84
CA ILE A 97 -9.36 5.20 0.22
C ILE A 97 -9.32 5.48 -1.27
N VAL A 98 -9.25 4.39 -2.04
CA VAL A 98 -9.28 4.44 -3.49
C VAL A 98 -10.71 4.22 -3.96
N HIS A 99 -11.24 5.16 -4.72
CA HIS A 99 -12.60 5.13 -5.23
C HIS A 99 -12.65 5.48 -6.71
N ILE A 100 -13.70 5.03 -7.40
CA ILE A 100 -13.97 5.42 -8.79
C ILE A 100 -14.34 6.91 -8.79
N LYS A 101 -13.81 7.66 -9.75
CA LYS A 101 -14.17 9.07 -9.92
C LYS A 101 -15.62 9.19 -10.41
N PRO A 102 -16.38 10.20 -9.96
CA PRO A 102 -17.78 10.36 -10.36
C PRO A 102 -18.00 10.44 -11.88
N ASP A 103 -17.07 11.06 -12.61
CA ASP A 103 -17.11 11.20 -14.08
C ASP A 103 -16.84 9.89 -14.85
N SER A 104 -16.31 8.87 -14.17
CA SER A 104 -16.02 7.57 -14.77
C SER A 104 -17.12 6.53 -14.52
N LEU A 105 -18.16 6.83 -13.72
CA LEU A 105 -19.17 5.83 -13.30
C LEU A 105 -19.93 5.15 -14.44
N ASP A 106 -20.09 5.82 -15.58
CA ASP A 106 -20.81 5.27 -16.75
C ASP A 106 -19.96 4.27 -17.57
N LYS A 107 -18.69 4.08 -17.21
CA LYS A 107 -17.79 3.19 -17.94
C LYS A 107 -18.11 1.73 -17.65
N ARG A 108 -18.07 0.90 -18.71
CA ARG A 108 -18.20 -0.57 -18.60
C ARG A 108 -16.98 -1.25 -17.98
N ARG A 109 -15.82 -0.60 -18.05
CA ARG A 109 -14.53 -1.07 -17.51
C ARG A 109 -13.75 0.14 -17.02
N PHE A 110 -13.10 -0.01 -15.86
CA PHE A 110 -12.31 1.04 -15.23
C PHE A 110 -10.82 0.78 -15.41
N GLU A 111 -10.10 1.82 -15.82
CA GLU A 111 -8.64 1.85 -15.87
C GLU A 111 -8.08 2.58 -14.65
N ALA A 112 -6.76 2.53 -14.43
CA ALA A 112 -6.15 3.18 -13.26
C ALA A 112 -6.44 4.70 -13.20
N SER A 113 -6.55 5.36 -14.36
CA SER A 113 -6.89 6.79 -14.46
C SER A 113 -8.31 7.14 -14.01
N ASP A 114 -9.19 6.14 -13.90
CA ASP A 114 -10.59 6.29 -13.47
C ASP A 114 -10.76 6.31 -11.96
N TYR A 115 -9.67 6.09 -11.23
CA TYR A 115 -9.66 6.10 -9.78
C TYR A 115 -9.03 7.37 -9.22
N ALA A 116 -9.49 7.77 -8.05
CA ALA A 116 -8.86 8.77 -7.21
C ALA A 116 -8.60 8.16 -5.82
N ALA A 117 -7.73 8.83 -5.05
CA ALA A 117 -7.42 8.47 -3.68
C ALA A 117 -7.78 9.65 -2.76
N ILE A 118 -8.45 9.34 -1.65
CA ILE A 118 -8.66 10.26 -0.53
C ILE A 118 -7.77 9.79 0.62
N TYR A 119 -7.24 10.76 1.37
CA TYR A 119 -6.37 10.52 2.51
C TYR A 119 -7.05 11.03 3.77
N TRP A 120 -7.15 10.19 4.79
CA TRP A 120 -7.55 10.60 6.13
C TRP A 120 -6.33 10.55 7.05
N PRO A 121 -5.73 11.71 7.36
CA PRO A 121 -4.58 11.79 8.24
C PRO A 121 -4.89 11.14 9.58
N TRP A 122 -3.96 10.32 10.04
CA TRP A 122 -4.02 9.72 11.36
C TRP A 122 -3.85 10.80 12.44
N THR A 123 -4.50 10.57 13.57
CA THR A 123 -4.29 11.33 14.79
C THR A 123 -2.87 11.10 15.32
N GLN A 124 -2.41 12.00 16.19
CA GLN A 124 -1.11 11.83 16.87
C GLN A 124 -1.02 10.50 17.64
N TYR A 125 -2.15 10.04 18.20
CA TYR A 125 -2.21 8.76 18.90
C TYR A 125 -1.99 7.58 17.96
N GLU A 126 -2.67 7.56 16.81
CA GLU A 126 -2.51 6.53 15.79
C GLU A 126 -1.09 6.51 15.21
N ASN A 127 -0.48 7.68 14.96
CA ASN A 127 0.93 7.78 14.55
C ASN A 127 1.88 7.18 15.60
N LYS A 128 1.64 7.47 16.90
CA LYS A 128 2.44 6.90 18.01
C LYS A 128 2.28 5.38 18.08
N GLN A 129 1.08 4.85 17.90
CA GLN A 129 0.83 3.41 17.87
C GLN A 129 1.49 2.73 16.69
N PHE A 130 1.39 3.33 15.49
CA PHE A 130 1.94 2.75 14.27
C PHE A 130 3.48 2.66 14.29
N ARG A 131 4.16 3.67 14.85
CA ARG A 131 5.62 3.67 15.02
C ARG A 131 6.11 2.54 15.96
N GLY A 132 5.24 2.05 16.85
CA GLY A 132 5.65 1.27 18.01
C GLY A 132 6.18 2.18 19.12
N THR A 133 5.77 1.90 20.36
CA THR A 133 6.29 2.56 21.55
C THR A 133 7.60 1.90 22.00
N ASP A 134 8.73 2.55 21.74
CA ASP A 134 9.87 2.49 22.66
C ASP A 134 9.53 3.35 23.89
N GLU A 135 8.65 2.84 24.75
CA GLU A 135 8.48 3.34 26.12
C GLU A 135 8.65 2.14 27.06
N THR A 136 9.90 1.73 27.24
CA THR A 136 10.32 1.19 28.55
C THR A 136 10.32 2.37 29.52
N ASP A 137 9.33 2.40 30.41
CA ASP A 137 9.41 3.08 31.71
C ASP A 137 10.64 2.59 32.51
#